data_AF-A0AA97JCY8-F1
#
_entry.id   AF-A0AA97JCY8-F1
#
_cell.length_a   1.000
_cell.length_b   1.000
_cell.length_c   1.000
_cell.angle_alpha   90.00
_cell.angle_beta   90.00
_cell.angle_gamma   90.00
#
_symmetry.space_group_name_H-M   'P 1'
#
loop_
_entity.id
_entity.type
_entity.pdbx_description
1 polymer ?
#
loop_
_entity_poly.entity_id
_entity_poly.type
_entity_poly.pdbx_seq_one_letter_code
_entity_poly.pdbx_strand_id
1 'polypeptide(L)'
;MKASCCHASFTKELAQSPVMKVNNTYWNRCGNLSEPCESYMKKMECFYRCSPIAVYWAKSNYSAAIESVPICQKFCDGWYEACKNDFTCVNNWLTDWEIDEKGENRCRNKCIPFNQMYNNGTDMCENMWGNSLKANNSTCDCLNLNENDSQYVQPDSSSSNSSISDQQACHKVIELESLRRKKKKKA
;
A
#
# COMPACT_ATOMS: atom_id res chain seq x y z
N MET A 1 5.48 -6.49 -15.43
CA MET A 1 6.62 -5.98 -14.64
C MET A 1 7.91 -6.54 -15.22
N LYS A 2 8.93 -5.71 -15.48
CA LYS A 2 10.22 -6.15 -16.05
C LYS A 2 11.25 -6.59 -14.98
N ALA A 3 10.99 -6.35 -13.70
CA ALA A 3 11.76 -6.81 -12.55
C ALA A 3 10.81 -7.06 -11.36
N SER A 4 11.07 -8.08 -10.54
CA SER A 4 10.28 -8.43 -9.36
C SER A 4 11.13 -9.13 -8.30
N CYS A 5 10.80 -8.91 -7.02
CA CYS A 5 11.42 -9.57 -5.86
C CYS A 5 10.64 -10.78 -5.32
N CYS A 6 9.44 -11.06 -5.84
CA CYS A 6 8.64 -12.21 -5.42
C CYS A 6 8.68 -13.33 -6.46
N HIS A 7 8.49 -14.57 -6.00
CA HIS A 7 8.26 -15.71 -6.88
C HIS A 7 6.82 -15.77 -7.37
N ALA A 8 6.61 -16.35 -8.55
CA ALA A 8 5.26 -16.56 -9.10
C ALA A 8 4.39 -17.50 -8.25
N SER A 9 4.96 -18.25 -7.32
CA SER A 9 4.19 -19.05 -6.34
C SER A 9 3.38 -18.16 -5.40
N PHE A 10 3.98 -17.07 -4.91
CA PHE A 10 3.33 -16.11 -4.02
C PHE A 10 2.12 -15.43 -4.69
N THR A 11 2.27 -15.01 -5.95
CA THR A 11 1.19 -14.29 -6.66
C THR A 11 -0.07 -15.15 -6.87
N LYS A 12 0.04 -16.48 -6.79
CA LYS A 12 -1.14 -17.37 -6.83
C LYS A 12 -2.06 -17.19 -5.62
N GLU A 13 -1.53 -16.83 -4.46
CA GLU A 13 -2.32 -16.57 -3.25
C GLU A 13 -3.22 -15.33 -3.42
N LEU A 14 -2.79 -14.37 -4.25
CA LEU A 14 -3.53 -13.14 -4.53
C LEU A 14 -4.40 -13.22 -5.80
N ALA A 15 -4.27 -14.30 -6.59
CA ALA A 15 -4.87 -14.38 -7.92
C ALA A 15 -6.40 -14.56 -7.89
N GLN A 16 -6.93 -15.20 -6.86
CA GLN A 16 -8.36 -15.45 -6.71
C GLN A 16 -9.00 -14.42 -5.79
N SER A 17 -10.29 -14.18 -5.98
CA SER A 17 -11.10 -13.32 -5.12
C SER A 17 -12.34 -14.11 -4.67
N PRO A 18 -12.74 -14.04 -3.39
CA PRO A 18 -12.13 -13.27 -2.31
C PRO A 18 -10.78 -13.87 -1.83
N VAL A 19 -9.82 -13.02 -1.51
CA VAL A 19 -8.58 -13.44 -0.84
C VAL A 19 -8.89 -13.65 0.63
N MET A 20 -8.93 -14.93 1.03
CA MET A 20 -9.20 -15.28 2.42
C MET A 20 -7.93 -15.27 3.26
N LYS A 21 -6.79 -15.68 2.69
CA LYS A 21 -5.54 -15.89 3.41
C LYS A 21 -4.34 -15.59 2.52
N VAL A 22 -3.32 -14.96 3.08
CA VAL A 22 -1.99 -14.78 2.50
C VAL A 22 -0.97 -15.25 3.52
N ASN A 23 -0.12 -16.21 3.16
CA ASN A 23 0.72 -16.97 4.08
C ASN A 23 -0.11 -17.51 5.26
N ASN A 24 0.17 -17.06 6.49
CA ASN A 24 -0.56 -17.44 7.70
C ASN A 24 -1.61 -16.42 8.16
N THR A 25 -1.79 -15.33 7.41
CA THR A 25 -2.68 -14.22 7.79
C THR A 25 -3.98 -14.28 7.01
N TYR A 26 -5.09 -14.50 7.70
CA TYR A 26 -6.44 -14.40 7.18
C TYR A 26 -6.88 -12.94 7.09
N TRP A 27 -7.37 -12.55 5.91
CA TRP A 27 -7.94 -11.22 5.67
C TRP A 27 -9.43 -11.15 5.99
N ASN A 28 -10.09 -12.30 6.11
CA ASN A 28 -11.54 -12.37 6.28
C ASN A 28 -12.00 -12.67 7.73
N ARG A 29 -11.19 -12.33 8.74
CA ARG A 29 -11.54 -12.58 10.15
C ARG A 29 -12.79 -11.84 10.62
N CYS A 30 -13.16 -10.77 9.94
CA CYS A 30 -14.38 -10.00 10.17
C CYS A 30 -15.38 -10.08 8.99
N GLY A 31 -15.29 -11.14 8.18
CA GLY A 31 -16.00 -11.25 6.90
C GLY A 31 -15.10 -10.92 5.72
N ASN A 32 -15.51 -11.32 4.52
CA ASN A 32 -14.73 -11.04 3.31
C ASN A 32 -14.70 -9.53 3.03
N LEU A 33 -13.55 -9.03 2.63
CA LEU A 33 -13.42 -7.66 2.15
C LEU A 33 -14.18 -7.48 0.84
N SER A 34 -14.74 -6.28 0.65
CA SER A 34 -15.31 -5.81 -0.59
C SER A 34 -14.24 -5.79 -1.69
N GLU A 35 -14.65 -5.99 -2.94
CA GLU A 35 -13.71 -5.98 -4.08
C GLU A 35 -12.86 -4.69 -4.15
N PRO A 36 -13.42 -3.48 -3.92
CA PRO A 36 -12.61 -2.26 -3.86
C PRO A 36 -11.56 -2.30 -2.74
N CYS A 37 -11.94 -2.70 -1.53
CA CYS A 37 -11.02 -2.76 -0.39
C CYS A 37 -9.91 -3.81 -0.63
N GLU A 38 -10.28 -5.02 -1.07
CA GLU A 38 -9.35 -6.10 -1.41
C GLU A 38 -8.33 -5.67 -2.47
N SER A 39 -8.74 -4.87 -3.46
CA SER A 39 -7.83 -4.33 -4.48
C SER A 39 -6.70 -3.50 -3.88
N TYR A 40 -6.97 -2.68 -2.86
CA TYR A 40 -5.95 -1.90 -2.17
C TYR A 40 -5.05 -2.76 -1.29
N MET A 41 -5.63 -3.72 -0.56
CA MET A 41 -4.85 -4.70 0.23
C MET A 41 -3.87 -5.48 -0.67
N LYS A 42 -4.32 -5.93 -1.84
CA LYS A 42 -3.49 -6.59 -2.85
C LYS A 42 -2.37 -5.70 -3.36
N LYS A 43 -2.62 -4.41 -3.62
CA LYS A 43 -1.57 -3.46 -4.04
C LYS A 43 -0.49 -3.32 -2.99
N MET A 44 -0.89 -3.20 -1.72
CA MET A 44 0.07 -3.09 -0.61
C MET A 44 0.91 -4.35 -0.47
N GLU A 45 0.29 -5.54 -0.48
CA GLU A 45 1.02 -6.80 -0.39
C GLU A 45 1.94 -7.01 -1.59
N CYS A 46 1.48 -6.71 -2.82
CA CYS A 46 2.31 -6.75 -4.02
C CYS A 46 3.50 -5.77 -3.93
N PHE A 47 3.30 -4.57 -3.41
CA PHE A 47 4.40 -3.62 -3.23
C PHE A 47 5.45 -4.20 -2.28
N TYR A 48 5.05 -4.61 -1.09
CA TYR A 48 5.96 -5.13 -0.08
C TYR A 48 6.70 -6.40 -0.55
N ARG A 49 6.00 -7.33 -1.22
CA ARG A 49 6.57 -8.62 -1.61
C ARG A 49 7.34 -8.60 -2.92
N CYS A 50 6.84 -7.84 -3.91
CA CYS A 50 7.25 -7.99 -5.30
C CYS A 50 8.01 -6.78 -5.84
N SER A 51 7.88 -5.60 -5.22
CA SER A 51 8.45 -4.37 -5.78
C SER A 51 9.95 -4.26 -5.50
N PRO A 52 10.80 -4.13 -6.53
CA PRO A 52 12.24 -3.99 -6.32
C PRO A 52 12.61 -2.66 -5.65
N ILE A 53 11.74 -1.64 -5.73
CA ILE A 53 12.01 -0.34 -5.10
C ILE A 53 11.68 -0.33 -3.60
N ALA A 54 10.97 -1.32 -3.06
CA ALA A 54 10.64 -1.37 -1.63
C ALA A 54 11.90 -1.38 -0.73
N VAL A 55 13.01 -1.93 -1.24
CA VAL A 55 14.30 -2.00 -0.53
C VAL A 55 14.88 -0.64 -0.14
N TYR A 56 14.53 0.44 -0.85
CA TYR A 56 15.00 1.79 -0.52
C TYR A 56 14.45 2.31 0.83
N TRP A 57 13.41 1.68 1.34
CA TRP A 57 12.82 1.97 2.65
C TRP A 57 13.04 0.84 3.66
N ALA A 58 13.95 -0.10 3.39
CA ALA A 58 14.27 -1.16 4.33
C ALA A 58 14.81 -0.59 5.65
N LYS A 59 14.29 -1.08 6.77
CA LYS A 59 14.71 -0.63 8.10
C LYS A 59 16.13 -1.14 8.41
N SER A 60 17.02 -0.25 8.83
CA SER A 60 18.44 -0.55 9.07
C SER A 60 18.69 -1.72 10.02
N ASN A 61 17.89 -1.82 11.10
CA ASN A 61 18.03 -2.84 12.13
C ASN A 61 17.13 -4.08 11.91
N TYR A 62 16.28 -4.08 10.89
CA TYR A 62 15.40 -5.20 10.56
C TYR A 62 15.01 -5.14 9.08
N SER A 63 15.87 -5.67 8.20
CA SER A 63 15.77 -5.51 6.74
C SER A 63 14.52 -6.14 6.11
N ALA A 64 13.81 -7.01 6.83
CA ALA A 64 12.52 -7.55 6.39
C ALA A 64 11.37 -6.54 6.55
N ALA A 65 11.53 -5.47 7.34
CA ALA A 65 10.55 -4.40 7.47
C ALA A 65 10.92 -3.21 6.59
N ILE A 66 9.87 -2.50 6.17
CA ILE A 66 9.95 -1.18 5.55
C ILE A 66 9.51 -0.10 6.54
N GLU A 67 10.06 1.10 6.41
CA GLU A 67 9.78 2.23 7.30
C GLU A 67 9.65 3.53 6.50
N SER A 68 8.63 4.33 6.84
CA SER A 68 8.41 5.67 6.26
C SER A 68 8.33 5.73 4.74
N VAL A 69 7.72 4.73 4.09
CA VAL A 69 7.45 4.79 2.65
C VAL A 69 6.48 5.95 2.36
N PRO A 70 6.83 6.92 1.50
CA PRO A 70 5.98 8.05 1.20
C PRO A 70 4.83 7.62 0.29
N ILE A 71 3.62 7.54 0.83
CA ILE A 71 2.42 7.16 0.08
C ILE A 71 1.62 8.40 -0.26
N CYS A 72 1.19 8.52 -1.52
CA CYS A 72 0.44 9.69 -1.94
C CYS A 72 -0.88 9.80 -1.14
N GLN A 73 -1.22 11.01 -0.69
CA GLN A 73 -2.47 11.25 0.06
C GLN A 73 -3.70 10.69 -0.68
N LYS A 74 -3.77 10.87 -2.01
CA LYS A 74 -4.85 10.32 -2.86
C LYS A 74 -4.97 8.80 -2.81
N PHE A 75 -3.85 8.08 -2.60
CA PHE A 75 -3.86 6.63 -2.43
C PHE A 75 -4.45 6.27 -1.07
N CYS A 76 -3.99 6.93 0.00
CA CYS A 76 -4.48 6.73 1.36
C CYS A 76 -5.98 7.01 1.48
N ASP A 77 -6.44 8.15 0.96
CA ASP A 77 -7.87 8.50 0.94
C ASP A 77 -8.69 7.49 0.13
N GLY A 78 -8.18 7.09 -1.03
CA GLY A 78 -8.85 6.09 -1.87
C GLY A 78 -8.94 4.72 -1.22
N TRP A 79 -7.89 4.31 -0.49
CA TRP A 79 -7.89 3.06 0.27
C TRP A 79 -8.93 3.12 1.39
N TYR A 80 -8.96 4.21 2.16
CA TYR A 80 -9.93 4.38 3.23
C TYR A 80 -11.36 4.39 2.70
N GLU A 81 -11.63 5.16 1.65
CA GLU A 81 -12.95 5.22 1.04
C GLU A 81 -13.40 3.86 0.48
N ALA A 82 -12.48 3.05 -0.04
CA ALA A 82 -12.77 1.71 -0.52
C ALA A 82 -13.10 0.73 0.62
N CYS A 83 -12.50 0.89 1.80
CA CYS A 83 -12.65 -0.02 2.93
C CYS A 83 -13.61 0.47 4.02
N LYS A 84 -14.07 1.72 4.02
CA LYS A 84 -14.75 2.36 5.16
C LYS A 84 -15.95 1.60 5.74
N ASN A 85 -16.63 0.79 4.91
CA ASN A 85 -17.79 -0.02 5.30
C ASN A 85 -17.46 -1.52 5.50
N ASP A 86 -16.23 -1.92 5.19
CA ASP A 86 -15.69 -3.22 5.55
C ASP A 86 -15.35 -3.26 7.05
N PHE A 87 -15.07 -4.45 7.58
CA PHE A 87 -14.89 -4.66 9.01
C PHE A 87 -13.48 -5.16 9.36
N THR A 88 -12.95 -4.66 10.47
CA THR A 88 -11.70 -5.12 11.07
C THR A 88 -11.86 -5.22 12.59
N CYS A 89 -11.00 -6.00 13.24
CA CYS A 89 -10.92 -6.12 14.69
C CYS A 89 -9.58 -5.61 15.25
N VAL A 90 -8.70 -5.12 14.38
CA VAL A 90 -7.35 -4.63 14.71
C VAL A 90 -7.10 -3.28 14.05
N ASN A 91 -6.36 -2.41 14.76
CA ASN A 91 -5.90 -1.14 14.23
C ASN A 91 -4.62 -1.34 13.42
N ASN A 92 -3.62 -1.99 14.01
CA ASN A 92 -2.38 -2.38 13.33
C ASN A 92 -2.45 -3.86 12.89
N TRP A 93 -2.48 -4.07 11.57
CA TRP A 93 -2.61 -5.37 10.93
C TRP A 93 -1.32 -6.21 10.96
N LEU A 94 -0.22 -5.65 11.45
CA LEU A 94 1.04 -6.37 11.66
C LEU A 94 1.14 -6.92 13.10
N THR A 95 0.63 -6.20 14.09
CA THR A 95 0.95 -6.47 15.51
C THR A 95 -0.23 -6.81 16.40
N ASP A 96 -1.44 -6.35 16.09
CA ASP A 96 -2.53 -6.37 17.09
C ASP A 96 -3.35 -7.67 17.07
N TRP A 97 -2.92 -8.66 16.29
CA TRP A 97 -3.56 -9.97 16.23
C TRP A 97 -3.18 -10.85 17.43
N GLU A 98 -4.12 -11.65 17.90
CA GLU A 98 -3.77 -12.86 18.66
C GLU A 98 -3.29 -13.93 17.67
N ILE A 99 -2.25 -14.67 18.02
CA ILE A 99 -1.71 -15.74 17.17
C ILE A 99 -2.05 -17.09 17.81
N ASP A 100 -2.76 -17.95 17.08
CA ASP A 100 -3.10 -19.28 17.58
C ASP A 100 -1.94 -20.27 17.47
N GLU A 101 -2.13 -21.49 17.98
CA GLU A 101 -1.12 -22.56 17.98
C GLU A 101 -0.63 -22.95 16.58
N LYS A 102 -1.40 -22.63 15.52
CA LYS A 102 -1.04 -22.89 14.12
C LYS A 102 -0.32 -21.70 13.47
N GLY A 103 -0.08 -20.63 14.23
CA GLY A 103 0.50 -19.39 13.73
C GLY A 103 -0.48 -18.52 12.96
N GLU A 104 -1.79 -18.76 13.08
CA GLU A 104 -2.81 -17.99 12.36
C GLU A 104 -3.34 -16.83 13.22
N ASN A 105 -3.59 -15.69 12.58
CA ASN A 105 -4.13 -14.51 13.25
C ASN A 105 -5.56 -14.72 13.73
N ARG A 106 -5.94 -14.20 14.90
CA ARG A 106 -7.28 -14.23 15.50
C ARG A 106 -7.65 -12.85 16.04
N CYS A 107 -8.93 -12.54 15.98
CA CYS A 107 -9.46 -11.32 16.58
C CYS A 107 -9.55 -11.47 18.10
N ARG A 108 -8.95 -10.52 18.82
CA ARG A 108 -9.19 -10.32 20.25
C ARG A 108 -10.44 -9.47 20.52
N ASN A 109 -10.63 -8.46 19.68
CA ASN A 109 -11.70 -7.46 19.83
C ASN A 109 -12.88 -7.77 18.91
N LYS A 110 -14.00 -7.09 19.16
CA LYS A 110 -15.16 -7.12 18.26
C LYS A 110 -14.79 -6.52 16.90
N CYS A 111 -15.34 -7.10 15.84
CA CYS A 111 -15.27 -6.51 14.51
C CYS A 111 -16.08 -5.22 14.46
N ILE A 112 -15.44 -4.15 14.02
CA ILE A 112 -16.06 -2.84 13.79
C ILE A 112 -15.78 -2.37 12.35
N PRO A 113 -16.61 -1.49 11.79
CA PRO A 113 -16.34 -0.93 10.47
C PRO A 113 -15.01 -0.15 10.46
N PHE A 114 -14.31 -0.12 9.34
CA PHE A 114 -13.06 0.63 9.20
C PHE A 114 -13.23 2.12 9.49
N ASN A 115 -14.37 2.73 9.18
CA ASN A 115 -14.63 4.13 9.51
C ASN A 115 -14.79 4.42 11.00
N GLN A 116 -14.95 3.38 11.83
CA GLN A 116 -14.90 3.49 13.29
C GLN A 116 -13.50 3.18 13.82
N MET A 117 -12.72 2.36 13.10
CA MET A 117 -11.34 2.05 13.45
C MET A 117 -10.38 3.20 13.12
N TYR A 118 -10.56 3.84 11.95
CA TYR A 118 -9.69 4.89 11.44
C TYR A 118 -10.49 6.15 11.13
N ASN A 119 -9.92 7.32 11.44
CA ASN A 119 -10.57 8.62 11.28
C ASN A 119 -10.64 9.07 9.82
N ASN A 120 -9.61 8.77 9.01
CA ASN A 120 -9.50 9.14 7.60
C ASN A 120 -8.40 8.32 6.88
N GLY A 121 -8.11 8.67 5.62
CA GLY A 121 -7.06 8.05 4.80
C GLY A 121 -5.67 8.09 5.42
N THR A 122 -5.25 9.24 5.93
CA THR A 122 -3.94 9.41 6.59
C THR A 122 -3.83 8.50 7.80
N ASP A 123 -4.83 8.54 8.67
CA ASP A 123 -4.88 7.74 9.89
C ASP A 123 -4.81 6.24 9.56
N MET A 124 -5.55 5.78 8.55
CA MET A 124 -5.49 4.39 8.13
C MET A 124 -4.12 3.99 7.56
N CYS A 125 -3.54 4.82 6.68
CA CYS A 125 -2.22 4.55 6.10
C CYS A 125 -1.12 4.44 7.17
N GLU A 126 -1.11 5.36 8.13
CA GLU A 126 -0.03 5.48 9.13
C GLU A 126 -0.20 4.55 10.34
N ASN A 127 -1.33 3.85 10.46
CA ASN A 127 -1.58 2.91 11.57
C ASN A 127 -1.71 1.46 11.12
N MET A 128 -2.35 1.20 9.96
CA MET A 128 -2.67 -0.18 9.55
C MET A 128 -1.43 -1.05 9.40
N TRP A 129 -0.34 -0.49 8.85
CA TRP A 129 0.95 -1.17 8.71
C TRP A 129 2.01 -0.59 9.67
N GLY A 130 1.57 -0.05 10.81
CA GLY A 130 2.45 0.66 11.75
C GLY A 130 3.23 1.79 11.08
N ASN A 131 4.51 1.94 11.42
CA ASN A 131 5.39 2.98 10.87
C ASN A 131 5.91 2.70 9.44
N SER A 132 5.38 1.67 8.76
CA SER A 132 5.84 1.33 7.40
C SER A 132 5.48 2.39 6.37
N LEU A 133 4.33 3.06 6.52
CA LEU A 133 3.82 4.02 5.55
C LEU A 133 3.73 5.41 6.18
N LYS A 134 3.93 6.45 5.36
CA LYS A 134 3.74 7.84 5.75
C LYS A 134 2.96 8.56 4.66
N ALA A 135 1.85 9.21 5.01
CA ALA A 135 1.06 9.94 4.05
C ALA A 135 1.83 11.19 3.59
N ASN A 136 1.88 11.43 2.28
CA ASN A 136 2.55 12.56 1.69
C ASN A 136 1.59 13.35 0.78
N ASN A 137 1.48 14.65 1.06
CA ASN A 137 0.69 15.60 0.28
C ASN A 137 1.39 16.09 -0.99
N SER A 138 2.69 15.79 -1.14
CA SER A 138 3.41 16.04 -2.39
C SER A 138 2.75 15.28 -3.54
N THR A 139 2.63 15.93 -4.69
CA THR A 139 2.15 15.26 -5.90
C THR A 139 3.24 14.47 -6.62
N CYS A 140 4.51 14.71 -6.25
CA CYS A 140 5.67 14.27 -7.01
C CYS A 140 6.66 13.40 -6.25
N ASP A 141 6.55 13.36 -4.93
CA ASP A 141 7.47 12.64 -4.05
C ASP A 141 6.70 11.63 -3.21
N CYS A 142 5.93 10.77 -3.89
CA CYS A 142 5.07 9.78 -3.24
C CYS A 142 4.70 8.63 -4.18
N LEU A 143 4.40 7.48 -3.61
CA LEU A 143 4.05 6.25 -4.33
C LEU A 143 2.53 6.02 -4.35
N ASN A 144 2.03 5.48 -5.45
CA ASN A 144 0.63 5.05 -5.62
C ASN A 144 0.46 3.53 -5.63
N LEU A 145 1.52 2.81 -5.28
CA LEU A 145 1.68 1.36 -5.28
C LEU A 145 1.26 0.74 -6.61
N ASN A 146 1.76 1.30 -7.71
CA ASN A 146 1.49 0.83 -9.06
C ASN A 146 2.72 0.92 -9.98
N GLU A 147 2.56 0.45 -11.22
CA GLU A 147 3.64 0.35 -12.21
C GLU A 147 4.31 1.68 -12.58
N ASN A 148 3.66 2.82 -12.33
CA ASN A 148 4.23 4.13 -12.62
C ASN A 148 5.26 4.56 -11.57
N ASP A 149 5.22 3.99 -10.36
CA ASP A 149 6.08 4.39 -9.24
C ASP A 149 7.57 4.19 -9.53
N SER A 150 7.92 3.18 -10.33
CA SER A 150 9.31 2.92 -10.75
C SER A 150 9.92 4.03 -11.59
N GLN A 151 9.13 4.96 -12.12
CA GLN A 151 9.61 6.12 -12.89
C GLN A 151 10.01 7.29 -11.99
N TYR A 152 9.54 7.31 -10.74
CA TYR A 152 9.75 8.39 -9.80
C TYR A 152 10.85 8.11 -8.79
N VAL A 153 11.26 6.84 -8.63
CA VAL A 153 12.38 6.44 -7.78
C VAL A 153 13.65 6.32 -8.62
N GLN A 154 14.34 7.43 -8.84
CA GLN A 154 15.71 7.43 -9.38
C GLN A 154 16.70 7.03 -8.26
N PRO A 155 17.69 6.17 -8.52
CA PRO A 155 18.75 5.88 -7.56
C PRO A 155 19.84 6.96 -7.67
N ASP A 156 19.71 8.05 -6.93
CA ASP A 156 20.87 8.92 -6.71
C ASP A 156 21.73 8.36 -5.58
N SER A 157 22.62 7.43 -5.97
CA SER A 157 23.93 7.40 -5.36
C SER A 157 24.60 8.74 -5.69
N SER A 158 24.70 9.60 -4.69
CA SER A 158 25.48 10.86 -4.67
C SER A 158 25.09 11.93 -5.70
N SER A 159 24.33 12.94 -5.29
CA SER A 159 24.74 14.35 -5.38
C SER A 159 23.66 15.30 -4.87
N SER A 160 24.01 16.04 -3.84
CA SER A 160 23.41 17.31 -3.48
C SER A 160 23.51 18.31 -4.66
N ASN A 161 22.46 18.43 -5.49
CA ASN A 161 22.00 19.64 -6.23
C ASN A 161 21.07 19.36 -7.46
N SER A 162 19.91 18.70 -7.31
CA SER A 162 18.98 18.48 -8.46
C SER A 162 17.48 18.69 -8.20
N SER A 163 17.06 19.23 -7.05
CA SER A 163 15.64 19.28 -6.62
C SER A 163 14.66 19.99 -7.57
N ILE A 164 15.11 20.88 -8.45
CA ILE A 164 14.26 21.63 -9.40
C ILE A 164 13.98 20.85 -10.70
N SER A 165 14.92 20.02 -11.15
CA SER A 165 14.79 19.27 -12.42
C SER A 165 13.80 18.11 -12.28
N ASP A 166 13.87 17.39 -11.16
CA ASP A 166 13.06 16.19 -10.92
C ASP A 166 11.59 16.54 -10.65
N GLN A 167 11.34 17.67 -9.98
CA GLN A 167 9.99 18.21 -9.79
C GLN A 167 9.37 18.65 -11.12
N GLN A 168 10.12 19.34 -12.00
CA GLN A 168 9.63 19.72 -13.33
C GLN A 168 9.32 18.50 -14.21
N ALA A 169 10.14 17.46 -14.16
CA ALA A 169 9.89 16.22 -14.88
C ALA A 169 8.61 15.53 -14.38
N CYS A 170 8.43 15.42 -13.06
CA CYS A 170 7.23 14.86 -12.48
C CYS A 170 5.97 15.66 -12.86
N HIS A 171 6.01 16.99 -12.76
CA HIS A 171 4.85 17.82 -13.10
C HIS A 171 4.41 17.64 -14.56
N LYS A 172 5.34 17.46 -15.50
CA LYS A 172 5.01 17.12 -16.89
C LYS A 172 4.32 15.77 -17.03
N VAL A 173 4.75 14.75 -16.26
CA VAL A 173 4.09 13.43 -16.27
C VAL A 173 2.67 13.53 -15.71
N ILE A 174 2.48 14.26 -14.61
CA ILE A 174 1.15 14.53 -14.03
C ILE A 174 0.25 15.21 -15.06
N GLU A 175 0.76 16.22 -15.78
CA GLU A 175 0.01 16.92 -16.81
C GLU A 175 -0.41 15.97 -17.94
N LEU A 176 0.50 15.13 -18.43
CA LEU A 176 0.23 14.12 -19.47
C LEU A 176 -0.80 13.08 -19.01
N GLU A 177 -0.72 12.59 -17.76
CA GLU A 177 -1.71 11.68 -17.20
C GLU A 177 -3.09 12.34 -17.10
N SER A 178 -3.15 13.61 -16.67
CA SER A 178 -4.40 14.37 -16.59
C SER A 178 -5.06 14.50 -17.97
N LEU A 179 -4.27 14.75 -19.01
CA LEU A 179 -4.72 14.82 -20.40
C LEU A 179 -5.23 13.47 -20.90
N ARG A 180 -4.51 12.38 -20.60
CA ARG A 180 -4.94 11.01 -20.94
C ARG A 180 -6.27 10.64 -20.28
N ARG A 181 -6.45 10.96 -19.00
CA ARG A 181 -7.71 10.72 -18.27
C ARG A 181 -8.87 11.53 -18.85
N LYS A 182 -8.64 12.80 -19.20
CA LYS A 182 -9.66 13.65 -19.87
C LYS A 182 -10.07 13.07 -21.23
N LYS A 183 -9.14 12.51 -22.00
CA LYS A 183 -9.45 11.83 -23.27
C LYS A 183 -10.26 10.56 -23.06
N LYS A 184 -9.93 9.73 -22.06
CA LYS A 184 -10.69 8.51 -21.70
C LYS A 184 -12.12 8.79 -21.21
N LYS A 185 -12.40 9.96 -20.62
CA LYS A 185 -13.76 10.35 -20.20
C LYS A 185 -14.61 10.95 -21.33
N LYS A 186 -14.01 11.28 -22.47
CA LYS A 186 -14.69 11.85 -23.65
C LYS A 186 -14.96 10.81 -24.75
N ALA A 187 -14.42 9.60 -24.59
CA ALA A 187 -14.69 8.43 -25.42
C ALA A 187 -15.67 7.53 -24.67
#